data_AF-G5A549-F1
#
_entry.id   AF-G5A549-F1
#
_cell.length_a   1.000
_cell.length_b   1.000
_cell.length_c   1.000
_cell.angle_alpha   90.00
_cell.angle_beta   90.00
_cell.angle_gamma   90.00
#
_symmetry.space_group_name_H-M   'P 1'
#
loop_
_entity.id
_entity.type
_entity.pdbx_description
1 polymer ?
#
loop_
_entity_poly.entity_id
_entity_poly.type
_entity_poly.pdbx_seq_one_letter_code
_entity_poly.pdbx_strand_id
1 'polypeptide(L)'
;MTPRRKLLAAWLAVGMVPFVLQVRGYFNFAIPHQITTKLLVPPGAEPKTDNLLELCPLKGIHVGQVWWNVEMTHYYALDQGNVCHFVIPQYNSHGNVLMGSTKVEAYRTAPSSCDNESYPVEIFIYHGSVGYFSFLDQLVSTYCTLDNTAYSHVLSLGTFDINGASLARELGGEGYRWSYWYCIGGAMWIIYRGLVLRRCFVICQLYGAKCDQMGVNLLRKQAMIFVHENLRLSAHEATNYHRVLLLYFFLEGLMSDLFLVAATDSSFIWLQYVSLGYNLSGILLLLFEMVESMGWLREDYRLFVKRLIFSYEPSLLGELVSAIWQSNILTSLNKSDLNQTKVLAVAASYYLWGLVGHGAIALVLISFIVSVRILRAVTYVRWKHGRVYDIFWAPCCVDTTYGVRNKMTKLGALAGYHWRNGKLYYKPDALKSFGLLRMEEEDGKESLVLNKHHWFEVRTDDLVVIGSVAEERVEPCSERPCTGVISFFDRNLGGPLGNYEGSRSITCVRSKVLPSPSSLSIIQT
;
A
#
# COMPACT_ATOMS: atom_id res chain seq x y z
N MET A 1 25.43 16.63 10.94
CA MET A 1 25.07 15.34 10.29
C MET A 1 25.39 15.43 8.81
N THR A 2 26.22 14.53 8.29
CA THR A 2 26.56 14.47 6.85
C THR A 2 25.36 14.02 6.00
N PRO A 3 25.29 14.38 4.70
CA PRO A 3 24.36 13.84 3.72
C PRO A 3 24.14 12.32 3.85
N ARG A 4 25.23 11.56 3.90
CA ARG A 4 25.21 10.09 4.05
C ARG A 4 24.44 9.63 5.30
N ARG A 5 24.66 10.27 6.46
CA ARG A 5 23.94 9.95 7.70
C ARG A 5 22.46 10.33 7.62
N LYS A 6 22.11 11.43 6.93
CA LYS A 6 20.71 11.85 6.76
C LYS A 6 19.93 10.89 5.88
N LEU A 7 20.53 10.45 4.77
CA LEU A 7 19.95 9.44 3.87
C LEU A 7 19.78 8.10 4.59
N LEU A 8 20.77 7.67 5.37
CA LEU A 8 20.66 6.44 6.17
C LEU A 8 19.53 6.52 7.20
N ALA A 9 19.41 7.64 7.92
CA ALA A 9 18.34 7.84 8.89
C ALA A 9 16.94 7.80 8.22
N ALA A 10 16.81 8.42 7.04
CA ALA A 10 15.57 8.36 6.27
C ALA A 10 15.28 6.92 5.78
N TRP A 11 16.27 6.21 5.24
CA TRP A 11 16.12 4.81 4.82
C TRP A 11 15.73 3.87 5.97
N LEU A 12 16.29 4.07 7.16
CA LEU A 12 15.88 3.33 8.35
C LEU A 12 14.41 3.60 8.69
N ALA A 13 14.01 4.87 8.71
CA ALA A 13 12.67 5.29 9.13
C ALA A 13 11.56 4.83 8.18
N VAL A 14 11.72 5.01 6.86
CA VAL A 14 10.65 4.68 5.88
C VAL A 14 10.85 3.38 5.12
N GLY A 15 12.04 2.79 5.21
CA GLY A 15 12.34 1.50 4.60
C GLY A 15 12.35 0.38 5.63
N MET A 16 13.33 0.41 6.53
CA MET A 16 13.61 -0.72 7.43
C MET A 16 12.53 -0.92 8.50
N VAL A 17 12.06 0.15 9.16
CA VAL A 17 11.04 0.02 10.22
C VAL A 17 9.74 -0.63 9.70
N PRO A 18 9.13 -0.16 8.60
CA PRO A 18 7.96 -0.84 8.03
C PRO A 18 8.24 -2.29 7.62
N PHE A 19 9.42 -2.57 7.09
CA PHE A 19 9.79 -3.93 6.69
C PHE A 19 9.93 -4.88 7.88
N VAL A 20 10.50 -4.44 9.01
CA VAL A 20 10.55 -5.26 10.23
C VAL A 20 9.14 -5.57 10.75
N LEU A 21 8.23 -4.60 10.72
CA LEU A 21 6.82 -4.83 11.06
C LEU A 21 6.17 -5.85 10.13
N GLN A 22 6.44 -5.74 8.83
CA GLN A 22 5.94 -6.67 7.82
C GLN A 22 6.48 -8.09 8.00
N VAL A 23 7.79 -8.25 8.28
CA VAL A 23 8.42 -9.54 8.56
C VAL A 23 7.83 -10.17 9.81
N ARG A 24 7.63 -9.39 10.88
CA ARG A 24 6.96 -9.85 12.10
C ARG A 24 5.53 -10.32 11.79
N GLY A 25 4.76 -9.55 11.01
CA GLY A 25 3.41 -9.92 10.59
C GLY A 25 3.41 -11.24 9.81
N TYR A 26 4.33 -11.41 8.86
CA TYR A 26 4.48 -12.66 8.11
C TYR A 26 4.70 -13.86 9.04
N PHE A 27 5.62 -13.77 10.00
CA PHE A 27 5.88 -14.88 10.91
C PHE A 27 4.69 -15.21 11.82
N ASN A 28 3.93 -14.21 12.27
CA ASN A 28 2.71 -14.47 13.06
C ASN A 28 1.68 -15.33 12.32
N PHE A 29 1.62 -15.22 10.99
CA PHE A 29 0.67 -15.96 10.15
C PHE A 29 1.24 -17.24 9.55
N ALA A 30 2.57 -17.33 9.40
CA ALA A 30 3.26 -18.49 8.84
C ALA A 30 3.52 -19.61 9.86
N ILE A 31 3.53 -19.29 11.16
CA ILE A 31 3.71 -20.28 12.22
C ILE A 31 2.47 -21.20 12.30
N PRO A 32 2.65 -22.53 12.37
CA PRO A 32 1.56 -23.47 12.57
C PRO A 32 0.72 -23.16 13.81
N HIS A 33 -0.59 -23.23 13.66
CA HIS A 33 -1.56 -22.94 14.72
C HIS A 33 -2.47 -24.13 15.02
N GLN A 34 -3.15 -24.07 16.16
CA GLN A 34 -4.22 -25.00 16.54
C GLN A 34 -5.45 -24.20 16.97
N ILE A 35 -6.63 -24.76 16.73
CA ILE A 35 -7.90 -24.18 17.19
C ILE A 35 -8.18 -24.76 18.58
N THR A 36 -8.71 -23.96 19.50
CA THR A 36 -9.14 -24.48 20.81
C THR A 36 -10.17 -25.59 20.64
N THR A 37 -9.92 -26.72 21.29
CA THR A 37 -10.72 -27.95 21.19
C THR A 37 -12.20 -27.75 21.52
N LYS A 38 -12.53 -26.85 22.45
CA LYS A 38 -13.92 -26.51 22.81
C LYS A 38 -14.75 -25.90 21.67
N LEU A 39 -14.08 -25.32 20.66
CA LEU A 39 -14.73 -24.69 19.51
C LEU A 39 -14.86 -25.65 18.32
N LEU A 40 -14.27 -26.84 18.42
CA LEU A 40 -14.35 -27.87 17.39
C LEU A 40 -15.70 -28.56 17.44
N VAL A 41 -16.25 -28.84 16.27
CA VAL A 41 -17.50 -29.59 16.14
C VAL A 41 -17.17 -31.05 15.83
N PRO A 42 -17.66 -32.03 16.62
CA PRO A 42 -17.37 -33.44 16.39
C PRO A 42 -17.90 -33.91 15.03
N PRO A 43 -17.21 -34.86 14.36
CA PRO A 43 -17.74 -35.49 13.15
C PRO A 43 -19.11 -36.11 13.39
N GLY A 44 -20.08 -35.80 12.54
CA GLY A 44 -21.45 -36.33 12.62
C GLY A 44 -22.43 -35.52 13.47
N ALA A 45 -22.00 -34.42 14.10
CA ALA A 45 -22.94 -33.50 14.76
C ALA A 45 -23.83 -32.79 13.72
N GLU A 46 -25.15 -32.84 13.93
CA GLU A 46 -26.11 -32.21 13.03
C GLU A 46 -26.33 -30.72 13.36
N PRO A 47 -26.35 -29.84 12.35
CA PRO A 47 -26.61 -28.42 12.55
C PRO A 47 -28.08 -28.18 12.89
N LYS A 48 -28.34 -27.34 13.89
CA LYS A 48 -29.68 -26.93 14.33
C LYS A 48 -29.91 -25.45 14.09
N THR A 49 -31.15 -25.09 13.80
CA THR A 49 -31.58 -23.69 13.56
C THR A 49 -32.72 -23.23 14.48
N ASP A 50 -33.24 -24.13 15.31
CA ASP A 50 -34.37 -23.83 16.21
C ASP A 50 -33.94 -22.88 17.33
N ASN A 51 -34.73 -21.83 17.56
CA ASN A 51 -34.47 -20.79 18.58
C ASN A 51 -33.07 -20.16 18.47
N LEU A 52 -32.54 -20.04 17.23
CA LEU A 52 -31.17 -19.59 16.99
C LEU A 52 -30.85 -18.23 17.64
N LEU A 53 -31.77 -17.27 17.59
CA LEU A 53 -31.53 -15.93 18.14
C LEU A 53 -31.53 -15.89 19.68
N GLU A 54 -32.18 -16.86 20.32
CA GLU A 54 -32.19 -16.98 21.78
C GLU A 54 -30.92 -17.68 22.29
N LEU A 55 -30.49 -18.73 21.58
CA LEU A 55 -29.31 -19.53 21.95
C LEU A 55 -28.00 -18.90 21.47
N CYS A 56 -28.04 -18.15 20.37
CA CYS A 56 -26.91 -17.50 19.74
C CYS A 56 -27.21 -16.00 19.50
N PRO A 57 -27.31 -15.17 20.55
CA PRO A 57 -27.79 -13.79 20.42
C PRO A 57 -26.77 -12.79 19.83
N LEU A 58 -25.52 -13.18 19.63
CA LEU A 58 -24.43 -12.30 19.18
C LEU A 58 -24.70 -11.65 17.81
N LYS A 59 -24.61 -10.31 17.76
CA LYS A 59 -24.84 -9.49 16.56
C LYS A 59 -23.59 -8.82 16.00
N GLY A 60 -22.54 -8.71 16.80
CA GLY A 60 -21.31 -8.07 16.36
C GLY A 60 -20.12 -8.39 17.25
N ILE A 61 -18.94 -8.25 16.66
CA ILE A 61 -17.66 -8.39 17.36
C ILE A 61 -16.95 -7.05 17.28
N HIS A 62 -16.51 -6.54 18.43
CA HIS A 62 -15.66 -5.37 18.51
C HIS A 62 -14.23 -5.81 18.79
N VAL A 63 -13.36 -5.69 17.79
CA VAL A 63 -11.95 -6.11 17.85
C VAL A 63 -11.07 -5.09 17.10
N GLY A 64 -9.92 -4.73 17.66
CA GLY A 64 -9.00 -3.78 17.03
C GLY A 64 -9.60 -2.38 16.81
N GLN A 65 -10.44 -1.91 17.74
CA GLN A 65 -11.19 -0.64 17.65
C GLN A 65 -12.21 -0.56 16.50
N VAL A 66 -12.55 -1.69 15.88
CA VAL A 66 -13.52 -1.75 14.78
C VAL A 66 -14.67 -2.67 15.15
N TRP A 67 -15.88 -2.23 14.83
CA TRP A 67 -17.08 -3.06 14.88
C TRP A 67 -17.21 -3.90 13.62
N TRP A 68 -17.41 -5.20 13.75
CA TRP A 68 -17.66 -6.14 12.65
C TRP A 68 -19.03 -6.79 12.79
N ASN A 69 -19.76 -6.87 11.67
CA ASN A 69 -21.11 -7.42 11.64
C ASN A 69 -21.07 -8.94 11.74
N VAL A 70 -21.85 -9.52 12.63
CA VAL A 70 -21.93 -10.97 12.78
C VAL A 70 -23.35 -11.43 12.52
N GLU A 71 -23.47 -12.47 11.71
CA GLU A 71 -24.74 -13.13 11.47
C GLU A 71 -24.67 -14.61 11.79
N MET A 72 -25.55 -15.06 12.67
CA MET A 72 -25.68 -16.47 13.02
C MET A 72 -26.35 -17.25 11.89
N THR A 73 -25.94 -18.51 11.76
CA THR A 73 -26.43 -19.41 10.70
C THR A 73 -27.05 -20.66 11.28
N HIS A 74 -26.35 -21.35 12.17
CA HIS A 74 -26.80 -22.54 12.87
C HIS A 74 -25.97 -22.74 14.15
N TYR A 75 -26.35 -23.72 14.96
CA TYR A 75 -25.57 -24.15 16.13
C TYR A 75 -25.50 -25.66 16.24
N TYR A 76 -24.53 -26.13 17.02
CA TYR A 76 -24.35 -27.52 17.40
C TYR A 76 -24.54 -27.65 18.90
N ALA A 77 -25.45 -28.52 19.32
CA ALA A 77 -25.66 -28.83 20.73
C ALA A 77 -24.63 -29.88 21.17
N LEU A 78 -23.65 -29.47 21.97
CA LEU A 78 -22.57 -30.32 22.48
C LEU A 78 -22.62 -30.37 24.02
N ASP A 79 -21.93 -31.34 24.61
CA ASP A 79 -21.91 -31.53 26.08
C ASP A 79 -21.40 -30.30 26.85
N GLN A 80 -20.48 -29.56 26.23
CA GLN A 80 -19.87 -28.33 26.76
C GLN A 80 -20.71 -27.07 26.54
N GLY A 81 -21.86 -27.18 25.87
CA GLY A 81 -22.75 -26.08 25.51
C GLY A 81 -23.02 -25.97 24.01
N ASN A 82 -23.76 -24.93 23.63
CA ASN A 82 -24.07 -24.66 22.23
C ASN A 82 -22.90 -23.96 21.56
N VAL A 83 -22.34 -24.57 20.51
CA VAL A 83 -21.36 -23.95 19.63
C VAL A 83 -22.09 -23.37 18.44
N CYS A 84 -22.10 -22.04 18.34
CA CYS A 84 -22.82 -21.32 17.29
C CYS A 84 -21.89 -21.03 16.11
N HIS A 85 -22.33 -21.36 14.89
CA HIS A 85 -21.64 -20.98 13.67
C HIS A 85 -22.14 -19.62 13.17
N PHE A 86 -21.19 -18.76 12.81
CA PHE A 86 -21.49 -17.44 12.30
C PHE A 86 -20.66 -17.08 11.08
N VAL A 87 -21.17 -16.08 10.38
CA VAL A 87 -20.53 -15.51 9.21
C VAL A 87 -20.39 -14.00 9.35
N ILE A 88 -19.39 -13.46 8.68
CA ILE A 88 -19.27 -12.04 8.40
C ILE A 88 -19.37 -11.88 6.88
N PRO A 89 -20.60 -11.72 6.34
CA PRO A 89 -20.85 -11.88 4.91
C PRO A 89 -20.00 -10.97 4.02
N GLN A 90 -19.75 -9.75 4.49
CA GLN A 90 -19.01 -8.71 3.76
C GLN A 90 -17.53 -9.05 3.59
N TYR A 91 -17.04 -10.02 4.35
CA TYR A 91 -15.62 -10.30 4.51
C TYR A 91 -15.24 -11.75 4.21
N ASN A 92 -16.17 -12.58 3.74
CA ASN A 92 -15.90 -14.01 3.52
C ASN A 92 -15.27 -14.66 4.76
N SER A 93 -15.79 -14.30 5.94
CA SER A 93 -15.31 -14.81 7.21
C SER A 93 -16.32 -15.75 7.83
N HIS A 94 -15.83 -16.85 8.38
CA HIS A 94 -16.61 -17.94 8.95
C HIS A 94 -15.97 -18.38 10.26
N GLY A 95 -16.78 -18.70 11.26
CA GLY A 95 -16.25 -19.03 12.57
C GLY A 95 -17.26 -19.70 13.48
N ASN A 96 -16.74 -20.24 14.57
CA ASN A 96 -17.55 -20.76 15.66
C ASN A 96 -17.33 -19.93 16.91
N VAL A 97 -18.40 -19.77 17.68
CA VAL A 97 -18.39 -19.10 18.98
C VAL A 97 -19.00 -20.02 20.04
N LEU A 98 -18.36 -20.04 21.21
CA LEU A 98 -18.88 -20.66 22.42
C LEU A 98 -19.04 -19.57 23.48
N MET A 99 -20.25 -19.44 24.02
CA MET A 99 -20.57 -18.51 25.09
C MET A 99 -20.70 -19.26 26.41
N GLY A 100 -20.02 -18.78 27.44
CA GLY A 100 -20.15 -19.31 28.79
C GLY A 100 -21.42 -18.82 29.49
N SER A 101 -21.84 -19.58 30.50
CA SER A 101 -23.07 -19.31 31.27
C SER A 101 -22.86 -18.46 32.54
N THR A 102 -21.60 -18.25 32.95
CA THR A 102 -21.28 -17.56 34.19
C THR A 102 -20.80 -16.14 33.91
N LYS A 103 -21.32 -15.15 34.64
CA LYS A 103 -20.91 -13.75 34.51
C LYS A 103 -19.43 -13.57 34.86
N VAL A 104 -18.74 -12.72 34.12
CA VAL A 104 -17.32 -12.36 34.30
C VAL A 104 -17.15 -10.85 34.22
N GLU A 105 -16.01 -10.36 34.71
CA GLU A 105 -15.62 -8.96 34.53
C GLU A 105 -15.57 -8.60 33.05
N ALA A 106 -16.16 -7.46 32.68
CA ALA A 106 -16.18 -6.99 31.31
C ALA A 106 -14.77 -6.72 30.78
N TYR A 107 -14.55 -7.02 29.50
CA TYR A 107 -13.28 -6.72 28.87
C TYR A 107 -13.05 -5.20 28.81
N ARG A 108 -11.79 -4.77 28.93
CA ARG A 108 -11.38 -3.35 29.05
C ARG A 108 -11.86 -2.41 27.93
N THR A 109 -12.24 -2.94 26.76
CA THR A 109 -12.76 -2.14 25.63
C THR A 109 -14.28 -2.09 25.59
N ALA A 110 -14.97 -2.83 26.47
CA ALA A 110 -16.40 -2.76 26.65
C ALA A 110 -16.81 -1.43 27.31
N PRO A 111 -18.00 -0.89 26.97
CA PRO A 111 -18.59 0.25 27.68
C PRO A 111 -18.84 -0.10 29.15
N SER A 112 -18.75 0.89 30.04
CA SER A 112 -19.02 0.71 31.47
C SER A 112 -20.44 0.22 31.79
N SER A 113 -21.38 0.36 30.85
CA SER A 113 -22.71 -0.23 30.99
C SER A 113 -22.69 -1.77 31.00
N CYS A 114 -21.64 -2.40 30.46
CA CYS A 114 -21.50 -3.86 30.34
C CYS A 114 -20.81 -4.54 31.53
N ASP A 115 -20.34 -3.79 32.53
CA ASP A 115 -19.51 -4.30 33.65
C ASP A 115 -20.17 -5.46 34.42
N ASN A 116 -21.49 -5.43 34.58
CA ASN A 116 -22.26 -6.45 35.32
C ASN A 116 -23.07 -7.40 34.42
N GLU A 117 -22.95 -7.26 33.10
CA GLU A 117 -23.76 -7.96 32.10
C GLU A 117 -22.89 -8.66 31.05
N SER A 118 -21.69 -9.06 31.47
CA SER A 118 -20.66 -9.67 30.63
C SER A 118 -20.49 -11.17 30.89
N TYR A 119 -20.36 -11.95 29.81
CA TYR A 119 -20.17 -13.40 29.83
C TYR A 119 -18.91 -13.77 29.03
N PRO A 120 -18.16 -14.82 29.41
CA PRO A 120 -16.93 -15.18 28.71
C PRO A 120 -17.26 -15.81 27.36
N VAL A 121 -16.49 -15.45 26.34
CA VAL A 121 -16.67 -15.94 24.98
C VAL A 121 -15.34 -16.34 24.38
N GLU A 122 -15.34 -17.51 23.74
CA GLU A 122 -14.23 -18.01 22.94
C GLU A 122 -14.69 -18.04 21.48
N ILE A 123 -13.87 -17.52 20.57
CA ILE A 123 -14.20 -17.42 19.14
C ILE A 123 -12.99 -17.85 18.33
N PHE A 124 -13.22 -18.57 17.22
CA PHE A 124 -12.26 -18.58 16.13
C PHE A 124 -12.95 -18.13 14.85
N ILE A 125 -12.22 -17.40 14.01
CA ILE A 125 -12.67 -16.92 12.71
C ILE A 125 -11.60 -17.26 11.69
N TYR A 126 -12.02 -17.91 10.61
CA TYR A 126 -11.25 -17.89 9.37
C TYR A 126 -11.80 -16.82 8.45
N HIS A 127 -10.92 -15.99 7.91
CA HIS A 127 -11.22 -14.99 6.90
C HIS A 127 -10.53 -15.34 5.58
N GLY A 128 -11.29 -15.56 4.52
CA GLY A 128 -10.72 -15.92 3.22
C GLY A 128 -9.94 -14.79 2.57
N SER A 129 -8.75 -15.11 2.06
CA SER A 129 -7.97 -14.20 1.20
C SER A 129 -8.51 -14.20 -0.25
N VAL A 130 -7.85 -13.45 -1.14
CA VAL A 130 -8.04 -13.55 -2.60
C VAL A 130 -7.44 -14.86 -3.14
N GLY A 131 -6.41 -15.39 -2.49
CA GLY A 131 -5.81 -16.70 -2.80
C GLY A 131 -6.59 -17.89 -2.22
N TYR A 132 -6.07 -19.11 -2.43
CA TYR A 132 -6.61 -20.37 -1.86
C TYR A 132 -6.20 -20.57 -0.38
N PHE A 133 -6.28 -19.53 0.44
CA PHE A 133 -6.01 -19.62 1.87
C PHE A 133 -6.85 -18.63 2.67
N SER A 134 -6.97 -18.90 3.97
CA SER A 134 -7.65 -18.05 4.94
C SER A 134 -6.75 -17.70 6.12
N PHE A 135 -6.93 -16.50 6.65
CA PHE A 135 -6.33 -16.07 7.92
C PHE A 135 -7.18 -16.59 9.07
N LEU A 136 -6.54 -17.15 10.10
CA LEU A 136 -7.17 -17.49 11.36
C LEU A 136 -6.94 -16.35 12.36
N ASP A 137 -8.03 -15.90 12.96
CA ASP A 137 -8.01 -15.14 14.21
C ASP A 137 -8.68 -15.97 15.30
N GLN A 138 -7.95 -16.22 16.38
CA GLN A 138 -8.53 -16.78 17.59
C GLN A 138 -8.71 -15.67 18.62
N LEU A 139 -9.94 -15.50 19.10
CA LEU A 139 -10.34 -14.42 19.98
C LEU A 139 -10.75 -14.95 21.35
N VAL A 140 -10.37 -14.20 22.37
CA VAL A 140 -10.93 -14.32 23.72
C VAL A 140 -11.62 -13.01 24.05
N SER A 141 -12.85 -13.12 24.57
CA SER A 141 -13.73 -11.96 24.66
C SER A 141 -14.73 -12.05 25.79
N THR A 142 -15.41 -10.92 26.02
CA THR A 142 -16.59 -10.85 26.87
C THR A 142 -17.78 -10.39 26.05
N TYR A 143 -18.88 -11.11 26.13
CA TYR A 143 -20.15 -10.78 25.50
C TYR A 143 -21.04 -9.97 26.43
N CYS A 144 -21.51 -8.81 25.95
CA CYS A 144 -22.43 -7.95 26.66
C CYS A 144 -23.88 -8.21 26.23
N THR A 145 -24.75 -8.56 27.18
CA THR A 145 -26.17 -8.85 26.90
C THR A 145 -26.98 -7.62 26.52
N LEU A 146 -26.53 -6.41 26.91
CA LEU A 146 -27.27 -5.17 26.67
C LEU A 146 -27.27 -4.75 25.18
N ASP A 147 -26.14 -4.95 24.50
CA ASP A 147 -25.97 -4.55 23.10
C ASP A 147 -25.77 -5.75 22.15
N ASN A 148 -25.66 -6.97 22.69
CA ASN A 148 -25.38 -8.21 21.99
C ASN A 148 -24.03 -8.22 21.24
N THR A 149 -23.00 -7.64 21.84
CA THR A 149 -21.66 -7.50 21.27
C THR A 149 -20.61 -8.28 22.04
N ALA A 150 -19.71 -8.96 21.31
CA ALA A 150 -18.49 -9.51 21.90
C ALA A 150 -17.33 -8.51 21.81
N TYR A 151 -16.87 -8.00 22.95
CA TYR A 151 -15.70 -7.16 23.07
C TYR A 151 -14.46 -8.04 23.21
N SER A 152 -13.62 -8.04 22.17
CA SER A 152 -12.67 -9.12 21.92
C SER A 152 -11.25 -8.63 21.73
N HIS A 153 -10.29 -9.51 21.99
CA HIS A 153 -8.90 -9.35 21.57
C HIS A 153 -8.39 -10.64 20.94
N VAL A 154 -7.40 -10.52 20.06
CA VAL A 154 -6.75 -11.68 19.43
C VAL A 154 -5.78 -12.32 20.41
N LEU A 155 -6.00 -13.61 20.63
CA LEU A 155 -5.12 -14.51 21.38
C LEU A 155 -4.05 -15.13 20.47
N SER A 156 -4.46 -15.64 19.31
CA SER A 156 -3.59 -16.32 18.36
C SER A 156 -3.96 -15.99 16.92
N LEU A 157 -2.96 -16.01 16.05
CA LEU A 157 -3.08 -15.83 14.61
C LEU A 157 -2.61 -17.09 13.89
N GLY A 158 -3.00 -17.23 12.63
CA GLY A 158 -2.54 -18.34 11.80
C GLY A 158 -3.08 -18.27 10.39
N THR A 159 -2.77 -19.28 9.56
CA THR A 159 -3.28 -19.38 8.19
C THR A 159 -3.56 -20.83 7.81
N PHE A 160 -4.53 -21.07 6.93
CA PHE A 160 -4.83 -22.42 6.46
C PHE A 160 -5.27 -22.42 4.99
N ASP A 161 -4.87 -23.45 4.24
CA ASP A 161 -5.20 -23.60 2.81
C ASP A 161 -6.67 -24.02 2.63
N ILE A 162 -7.57 -23.08 2.85
CA ILE A 162 -9.02 -23.23 2.70
C ILE A 162 -9.62 -21.92 2.21
N ASN A 163 -10.63 -21.97 1.35
CA ASN A 163 -11.42 -20.79 0.97
C ASN A 163 -12.78 -21.21 0.37
N GLY A 164 -13.64 -20.23 0.08
CA GLY A 164 -14.90 -20.40 -0.62
C GLY A 164 -15.86 -21.37 0.08
N ALA A 165 -16.47 -22.27 -0.69
CA ALA A 165 -17.48 -23.20 -0.18
C ALA A 165 -16.93 -24.21 0.84
N SER A 166 -15.62 -24.50 0.82
CA SER A 166 -14.99 -25.36 1.83
C SER A 166 -14.86 -24.62 3.15
N LEU A 167 -14.46 -23.35 3.12
CA LEU A 167 -14.38 -22.48 4.29
C LEU A 167 -15.75 -22.35 4.99
N ALA A 168 -16.83 -22.20 4.22
CA ALA A 168 -18.18 -22.08 4.77
C ALA A 168 -18.71 -23.35 5.47
N ARG A 169 -18.05 -24.50 5.27
CA ARG A 169 -18.42 -25.79 5.88
C ARG A 169 -17.37 -26.30 6.87
N GLU A 170 -16.42 -25.45 7.22
CA GLU A 170 -15.28 -25.82 8.05
C GLU A 170 -15.72 -26.01 9.51
N LEU A 171 -15.45 -27.20 10.05
CA LEU A 171 -15.78 -27.58 11.43
C LEU A 171 -14.58 -27.44 12.38
N GLY A 172 -13.41 -27.13 11.85
CA GLY A 172 -12.13 -27.14 12.54
C GLY A 172 -11.45 -28.51 12.50
N GLY A 173 -10.29 -28.62 13.15
CA GLY A 173 -9.56 -29.88 13.29
C GLY A 173 -8.59 -29.84 14.46
N GLU A 174 -8.27 -31.02 15.00
CA GLU A 174 -7.41 -31.18 16.19
C GLU A 174 -5.91 -31.03 15.90
N GLY A 175 -5.52 -31.19 14.63
CA GLY A 175 -4.11 -31.10 14.21
C GLY A 175 -3.60 -29.67 14.06
N TYR A 176 -2.26 -29.54 14.04
CA TYR A 176 -1.62 -28.29 13.61
C TYR A 176 -1.98 -27.97 12.16
N ARG A 177 -2.25 -26.69 11.91
CA ARG A 177 -2.65 -26.16 10.60
C ARG A 177 -1.71 -25.03 10.19
N TRP A 178 -1.44 -24.93 8.89
CA TRP A 178 -0.74 -23.81 8.28
C TRP A 178 -1.13 -23.71 6.80
N SER A 179 -0.78 -22.61 6.14
CA SER A 179 -0.98 -22.43 4.70
C SER A 179 0.35 -22.51 3.95
N TYR A 180 0.47 -23.44 3.00
CA TYR A 180 1.62 -23.47 2.09
C TYR A 180 1.61 -22.28 1.14
N TRP A 181 0.42 -21.89 0.68
CA TRP A 181 0.23 -20.74 -0.22
C TRP A 181 0.71 -19.44 0.42
N TYR A 182 0.30 -19.17 1.65
CA TYR A 182 0.73 -18.00 2.39
C TYR A 182 2.23 -18.02 2.67
N CYS A 183 2.76 -19.16 3.13
CA CYS A 183 4.18 -19.29 3.44
C CYS A 183 5.06 -19.00 2.22
N ILE A 184 4.73 -19.56 1.05
CA ILE A 184 5.51 -19.37 -0.18
C ILE A 184 5.31 -17.95 -0.73
N GLY A 185 4.05 -17.52 -0.91
CA GLY A 185 3.72 -16.20 -1.46
C GLY A 185 4.27 -15.06 -0.60
N GLY A 186 4.06 -15.15 0.71
CA GLY A 186 4.59 -14.21 1.70
C GLY A 186 6.11 -14.19 1.74
N ALA A 187 6.79 -15.35 1.70
CA ALA A 187 8.24 -15.42 1.64
C ALA A 187 8.80 -14.72 0.39
N MET A 188 8.23 -15.00 -0.78
CA MET A 188 8.63 -14.34 -2.03
C MET A 188 8.48 -12.82 -1.93
N TRP A 189 7.36 -12.34 -1.35
CA TRP A 189 7.12 -10.92 -1.17
C TRP A 189 8.10 -10.26 -0.19
N ILE A 190 8.41 -10.92 0.94
CA ILE A 190 9.41 -10.44 1.91
C ILE A 190 10.81 -10.39 1.27
N ILE A 191 11.20 -11.42 0.53
CA ILE A 191 12.48 -11.46 -0.20
C ILE A 191 12.54 -10.30 -1.20
N TYR A 192 11.49 -10.10 -1.99
CA TYR A 192 11.38 -9.02 -2.95
C TYR A 192 11.58 -7.64 -2.29
N ARG A 193 10.86 -7.38 -1.19
CA ARG A 193 10.96 -6.13 -0.43
C ARG A 193 12.34 -5.93 0.17
N GLY A 194 12.97 -7.00 0.67
CA GLY A 194 14.35 -6.99 1.15
C GLY A 194 15.35 -6.59 0.05
N LEU A 195 15.18 -7.11 -1.17
CA LEU A 195 16.02 -6.75 -2.33
C LEU A 195 15.85 -5.27 -2.71
N VAL A 196 14.61 -4.76 -2.73
CA VAL A 196 14.33 -3.33 -2.97
C VAL A 196 14.99 -2.45 -1.91
N LEU A 197 14.92 -2.85 -0.63
CA LEU A 197 15.57 -2.13 0.47
C LEU A 197 17.08 -2.11 0.33
N ARG A 198 17.70 -3.24 -0.01
CA ARG A 198 19.13 -3.32 -0.28
C ARG A 198 19.52 -2.41 -1.44
N ARG A 199 18.79 -2.45 -2.55
CA ARG A 199 19.01 -1.57 -3.71
C ARG A 199 18.97 -0.10 -3.31
N CYS A 200 17.92 0.31 -2.59
CA CYS A 200 17.78 1.67 -2.09
C CYS A 200 18.91 2.08 -1.14
N PHE A 201 19.34 1.18 -0.24
CA PHE A 201 20.46 1.42 0.66
C PHE A 201 21.73 1.75 -0.13
N VAL A 202 22.11 0.90 -1.09
CA VAL A 202 23.33 1.12 -1.90
C VAL A 202 23.26 2.45 -2.65
N ILE A 203 22.13 2.77 -3.29
CA ILE A 203 21.96 4.05 -4.00
C ILE A 203 22.08 5.24 -3.03
N CYS A 204 21.50 5.15 -1.83
CA CYS A 204 21.62 6.19 -0.80
C CYS A 204 23.07 6.38 -0.33
N GLN A 205 23.84 5.30 -0.20
CA GLN A 205 25.27 5.37 0.16
C GLN A 205 26.08 6.05 -0.95
N LEU A 206 25.88 5.65 -2.21
CA LEU A 206 26.56 6.22 -3.38
C LEU A 206 26.21 7.70 -3.56
N TYR A 207 24.93 8.06 -3.48
CA TYR A 207 24.48 9.44 -3.61
C TYR A 207 24.99 10.31 -2.45
N GLY A 208 24.96 9.80 -1.22
CA GLY A 208 25.52 10.48 -0.06
C GLY A 208 27.03 10.74 -0.20
N ALA A 209 27.79 9.76 -0.68
CA ALA A 209 29.22 9.92 -0.94
C ALA A 209 29.50 10.96 -2.04
N LYS A 210 28.71 10.97 -3.12
CA LYS A 210 28.80 12.00 -4.16
C LYS A 210 28.51 13.40 -3.61
N CYS A 211 27.49 13.55 -2.77
CA CYS A 211 27.21 14.82 -2.09
C CYS A 211 28.38 15.28 -1.20
N ASP A 212 28.97 14.35 -0.44
CA ASP A 212 30.12 14.64 0.43
C ASP A 212 31.35 15.06 -0.40
N GLN A 213 31.64 14.39 -1.52
CA GLN A 213 32.72 14.73 -2.45
C GLN A 213 32.54 16.12 -3.08
N MET A 214 31.31 16.48 -3.44
CA MET A 214 30.99 17.78 -4.03
C MET A 214 30.81 18.91 -2.98
N GLY A 215 30.97 18.61 -1.68
CA GLY A 215 30.73 19.58 -0.61
C GLY A 215 29.28 20.07 -0.49
N VAL A 216 28.32 19.31 -1.02
CA VAL A 216 26.89 19.69 -1.04
C VAL A 216 26.15 19.08 0.14
N ASN A 217 25.47 19.91 0.91
CA ASN A 217 24.64 19.46 2.03
C ASN A 217 23.22 19.12 1.56
N LEU A 218 22.61 18.08 2.15
CA LEU A 218 21.22 17.70 1.93
C LEU A 218 20.33 18.11 3.12
N LEU A 219 19.19 18.73 2.86
CA LEU A 219 18.17 18.96 3.88
C LEU A 219 17.44 17.65 4.22
N ARG A 220 16.90 17.53 5.44
CA ARG A 220 16.16 16.33 5.90
C ARG A 220 15.02 15.97 4.95
N LYS A 221 14.25 16.97 4.49
CA LYS A 221 13.16 16.77 3.52
C LYS A 221 13.65 16.27 2.17
N GLN A 222 14.80 16.74 1.69
CA GLN A 222 15.37 16.29 0.43
C GLN A 222 15.82 14.82 0.52
N ALA A 223 16.49 14.46 1.62
CA ALA A 223 16.90 13.08 1.88
C ALA A 223 15.70 12.12 1.96
N MET A 224 14.61 12.54 2.62
CA MET A 224 13.38 11.76 2.72
C MET A 224 12.73 11.50 1.36
N ILE A 225 12.61 12.53 0.52
CA ILE A 225 12.05 12.41 -0.83
C ILE A 225 12.94 11.49 -1.68
N PHE A 226 14.25 11.68 -1.63
CA PHE A 226 15.19 10.83 -2.37
C PHE A 226 15.04 9.36 -1.97
N VAL A 227 14.99 9.06 -0.67
CA VAL A 227 14.79 7.69 -0.18
C VAL A 227 13.45 7.13 -0.67
N HIS A 228 12.35 7.87 -0.54
CA HIS A 228 11.04 7.40 -0.99
C HIS A 228 10.99 7.07 -2.49
N GLU A 229 11.65 7.88 -3.32
CA GLU A 229 11.76 7.63 -4.75
C GLU A 229 12.52 6.34 -5.03
N ASN A 230 13.61 6.10 -4.28
CA ASN A 230 14.45 4.92 -4.46
C ASN A 230 13.85 3.63 -3.85
N LEU A 231 12.86 3.76 -2.95
CA LEU A 231 12.04 2.66 -2.43
C LEU A 231 10.89 2.25 -3.37
N ARG A 232 10.84 2.80 -4.58
CA ARG A 232 9.86 2.41 -5.62
C ARG A 232 9.89 0.89 -5.87
N LEU A 233 8.70 0.29 -5.94
CA LEU A 233 8.54 -1.15 -6.16
C LEU A 233 8.87 -1.55 -7.60
N SER A 234 8.48 -0.76 -8.59
CA SER A 234 8.74 -1.03 -10.01
C SER A 234 10.10 -0.47 -10.48
N ALA A 235 10.75 -1.17 -11.40
CA ALA A 235 11.89 -0.62 -12.15
C ALA A 235 11.41 0.38 -13.22
N HIS A 236 12.31 1.26 -13.72
CA HIS A 236 11.93 2.23 -14.75
C HIS A 236 11.44 1.60 -16.06
N GLU A 237 11.95 0.42 -16.41
CA GLU A 237 11.58 -0.33 -17.62
C GLU A 237 10.52 -1.41 -17.36
N ALA A 238 9.85 -1.35 -16.20
CA ALA A 238 8.81 -2.33 -15.89
C ALA A 238 7.64 -2.25 -16.89
N THR A 239 7.21 -3.40 -17.39
CA THR A 239 5.99 -3.54 -18.18
C THR A 239 4.77 -3.58 -17.26
N ASN A 240 3.57 -3.43 -17.83
CA ASN A 240 2.34 -3.56 -17.04
C ASN A 240 2.10 -4.98 -16.53
N TYR A 241 2.59 -6.02 -17.22
CA TYR A 241 2.57 -7.38 -16.69
C TYR A 241 3.36 -7.49 -15.37
N HIS A 242 4.55 -6.90 -15.32
CA HIS A 242 5.33 -6.86 -14.07
C HIS A 242 4.59 -6.07 -12.98
N ARG A 243 3.97 -4.93 -13.33
CA ARG A 243 3.19 -4.13 -12.36
C ARG A 243 1.95 -4.86 -11.84
N VAL A 244 1.27 -5.65 -12.67
CA VAL A 244 0.13 -6.49 -12.25
C VAL A 244 0.60 -7.57 -11.27
N LEU A 245 1.73 -8.23 -11.55
CA LEU A 245 2.30 -9.22 -10.63
C LEU A 245 2.67 -8.57 -9.28
N LEU A 246 3.29 -7.39 -9.30
CA LEU A 246 3.59 -6.63 -8.09
C LEU A 246 2.33 -6.23 -7.33
N LEU A 247 1.27 -5.81 -8.04
CA LEU A 247 0.00 -5.46 -7.43
C LEU A 247 -0.61 -6.66 -6.70
N TYR A 248 -0.56 -7.85 -7.30
CA TYR A 248 -1.02 -9.08 -6.66
C TYR A 248 -0.29 -9.36 -5.34
N PHE A 249 1.05 -9.41 -5.35
CA PHE A 249 1.82 -9.63 -4.11
C PHE A 249 1.60 -8.53 -3.08
N PHE A 250 1.40 -7.30 -3.54
CA PHE A 250 1.17 -6.17 -2.66
C PHE A 250 -0.21 -6.22 -2.01
N LEU A 251 -1.24 -6.69 -2.72
CA LEU A 251 -2.58 -6.93 -2.16
C LEU A 251 -2.54 -8.04 -1.09
N GLU A 252 -1.84 -9.14 -1.34
CA GLU A 252 -1.68 -10.21 -0.33
C GLU A 252 -0.94 -9.70 0.93
N GLY A 253 0.08 -8.87 0.74
CA GLY A 253 0.77 -8.19 1.84
C GLY A 253 -0.14 -7.20 2.59
N LEU A 254 -0.96 -6.43 1.88
CA LEU A 254 -1.94 -5.50 2.47
C LEU A 254 -2.96 -6.23 3.34
N MET A 255 -3.46 -7.38 2.89
CA MET A 255 -4.40 -8.20 3.65
C MET A 255 -3.79 -8.63 4.98
N SER A 256 -2.56 -9.13 4.97
CA SER A 256 -1.83 -9.48 6.22
C SER A 256 -1.73 -8.30 7.19
N ASP A 257 -1.45 -7.11 6.66
CA ASP A 257 -1.35 -5.90 7.48
C ASP A 257 -2.72 -5.47 8.04
N LEU A 258 -3.81 -5.63 7.28
CA LEU A 258 -5.18 -5.37 7.72
C LEU A 258 -5.59 -6.31 8.86
N PHE A 259 -5.26 -7.61 8.76
CA PHE A 259 -5.48 -8.57 9.84
C PHE A 259 -4.68 -8.20 11.08
N LEU A 260 -3.43 -7.78 10.91
CA LEU A 260 -2.62 -7.36 12.04
C LEU A 260 -3.15 -6.08 12.71
N VAL A 261 -3.80 -5.16 11.96
CA VAL A 261 -4.53 -4.02 12.56
C VAL A 261 -5.66 -4.55 13.44
N ALA A 262 -6.50 -5.43 12.91
CA ALA A 262 -7.63 -6.01 13.65
C ALA A 262 -7.14 -6.79 14.88
N ALA A 263 -5.95 -7.38 14.81
CA ALA A 263 -5.38 -8.21 15.86
C ALA A 263 -4.57 -7.47 16.93
N THR A 264 -4.16 -6.23 16.68
CA THR A 264 -3.25 -5.52 17.59
C THR A 264 -4.02 -4.62 18.56
N ASP A 265 -4.22 -5.11 19.77
CA ASP A 265 -4.97 -4.42 20.84
C ASP A 265 -4.05 -3.52 21.71
N SER A 266 -2.94 -3.02 21.15
CA SER A 266 -1.84 -2.37 21.89
C SER A 266 -1.67 -0.89 21.57
N SER A 267 -0.88 -0.19 22.40
CA SER A 267 -0.49 1.22 22.18
C SER A 267 0.21 1.50 20.83
N PHE A 268 0.62 0.46 20.10
CA PHE A 268 1.24 0.57 18.78
C PHE A 268 0.27 0.35 17.60
N ILE A 269 -1.04 0.18 17.84
CA ILE A 269 -2.05 0.02 16.78
C ILE A 269 -1.99 1.14 15.73
N TRP A 270 -1.64 2.36 16.17
CA TRP A 270 -1.52 3.52 15.30
C TRP A 270 -0.37 3.40 14.27
N LEU A 271 0.73 2.71 14.62
CA LEU A 271 1.79 2.41 13.65
C LEU A 271 1.30 1.48 12.54
N GLN A 272 0.43 0.52 12.89
CA GLN A 272 -0.14 -0.39 11.90
C GLN A 272 -1.13 0.34 10.98
N TYR A 273 -1.95 1.26 11.51
CA TYR A 273 -2.79 2.12 10.68
C TYR A 273 -1.99 3.03 9.73
N VAL A 274 -0.86 3.57 10.20
CA VAL A 274 0.06 4.33 9.32
C VAL A 274 0.63 3.43 8.22
N SER A 275 1.05 2.20 8.55
CA SER A 275 1.51 1.21 7.56
C SER A 275 0.44 0.90 6.51
N LEU A 276 -0.80 0.70 6.96
CA LEU A 276 -1.95 0.43 6.08
C LEU A 276 -2.24 1.62 5.13
N GLY A 277 -2.23 2.85 5.64
CA GLY A 277 -2.36 4.06 4.82
C GLY A 277 -1.23 4.21 3.79
N TYR A 278 0.00 3.90 4.18
CA TYR A 278 1.15 3.89 3.28
C TYR A 278 1.02 2.82 2.18
N ASN A 279 0.52 1.64 2.51
CA ASN A 279 0.30 0.59 1.53
C ASN A 279 -0.83 0.93 0.54
N LEU A 280 -1.95 1.48 1.02
CA LEU A 280 -3.03 1.99 0.17
C LEU A 280 -2.54 3.09 -0.79
N SER A 281 -1.68 4.00 -0.29
CA SER A 281 -0.98 5.02 -1.09
C SER A 281 -0.10 4.39 -2.18
N GLY A 282 0.59 3.29 -1.85
CA GLY A 282 1.36 2.50 -2.81
C GLY A 282 0.50 1.88 -3.92
N ILE A 283 -0.71 1.41 -3.60
CA ILE A 283 -1.64 0.81 -4.59
C ILE A 283 -2.08 1.88 -5.56
N LEU A 284 -2.55 3.02 -5.03
CA LEU A 284 -3.00 4.15 -5.82
C LEU A 284 -1.92 4.60 -6.81
N LEU A 285 -0.67 4.64 -6.35
CA LEU A 285 0.47 4.97 -7.18
C LEU A 285 0.75 3.91 -8.25
N LEU A 286 0.82 2.62 -7.90
CA LEU A 286 1.12 1.56 -8.86
C LEU A 286 0.05 1.48 -9.96
N LEU A 287 -1.22 1.68 -9.58
CA LEU A 287 -2.34 1.82 -10.52
C LEU A 287 -2.15 3.03 -11.44
N PHE A 288 -1.77 4.19 -10.89
CA PHE A 288 -1.51 5.38 -11.70
C PHE A 288 -0.32 5.20 -12.65
N GLU A 289 0.77 4.56 -12.21
CA GLU A 289 1.91 4.22 -13.07
C GLU A 289 1.50 3.34 -14.26
N MET A 290 0.60 2.37 -14.03
CA MET A 290 0.04 1.56 -15.11
C MET A 290 -0.73 2.42 -16.11
N VAL A 291 -1.64 3.28 -15.64
CA VAL A 291 -2.39 4.20 -16.49
C VAL A 291 -1.48 5.17 -17.26
N GLU A 292 -0.47 5.74 -16.58
CA GLU A 292 0.51 6.65 -17.18
C GLU A 292 1.32 5.95 -18.27
N SER A 293 1.76 4.71 -18.04
CA SER A 293 2.53 3.93 -19.02
C SER A 293 1.72 3.51 -20.26
N MET A 294 0.39 3.46 -20.16
CA MET A 294 -0.48 3.18 -21.30
C MET A 294 -0.66 4.39 -22.24
N GLY A 295 -0.25 5.58 -21.82
CA GLY A 295 -0.37 6.81 -22.63
C GLY A 295 -1.81 7.28 -22.82
N TRP A 296 -2.74 6.83 -21.97
CA TRP A 296 -4.17 7.14 -22.11
C TRP A 296 -4.56 8.55 -21.62
N LEU A 297 -3.68 9.20 -20.87
CA LEU A 297 -3.92 10.54 -20.33
C LEU A 297 -3.20 11.60 -21.17
N ARG A 298 -3.93 12.65 -21.54
CA ARG A 298 -3.32 13.87 -22.08
C ARG A 298 -2.40 14.49 -21.02
N GLU A 299 -1.29 15.09 -21.46
CA GLU A 299 -0.22 15.62 -20.59
C GLU A 299 -0.75 16.57 -19.51
N ASP A 300 -1.63 17.51 -19.85
CA ASP A 300 -2.18 18.47 -18.90
C ASP A 300 -2.94 17.77 -17.75
N TYR A 301 -3.71 16.72 -18.06
CA TYR A 301 -4.42 15.92 -17.06
C TYR A 301 -3.48 15.00 -16.27
N ARG A 302 -2.46 14.44 -16.93
CA ARG A 302 -1.41 13.66 -16.27
C ARG A 302 -0.73 14.50 -15.19
N LEU A 303 -0.31 15.71 -15.54
CA LEU A 303 0.34 16.66 -14.63
C LEU A 303 -0.60 17.12 -13.52
N PHE A 304 -1.86 17.42 -13.85
CA PHE A 304 -2.89 17.78 -12.88
C PHE A 304 -3.06 16.72 -11.80
N VAL A 305 -3.28 15.46 -12.21
CA VAL A 305 -3.44 14.34 -11.28
C VAL A 305 -2.17 14.13 -10.45
N LYS A 306 -0.99 14.16 -11.09
CA LYS A 306 0.31 13.97 -10.43
C LYS A 306 0.55 15.02 -9.35
N ARG A 307 0.33 16.29 -9.66
CA ARG A 307 0.54 17.40 -8.72
C ARG A 307 -0.52 17.46 -7.63
N LEU A 308 -1.78 17.19 -7.96
CA LEU A 308 -2.87 17.28 -6.99
C LEU A 308 -2.90 16.09 -6.01
N ILE A 309 -2.69 14.88 -6.50
CA ILE A 309 -2.85 13.63 -5.73
C ILE A 309 -1.50 13.04 -5.30
N PHE A 310 -0.49 13.10 -6.16
CA PHE A 310 0.81 12.44 -5.98
C PHE A 310 1.92 13.42 -5.62
N SER A 311 1.64 14.34 -4.70
CA SER A 311 2.66 15.20 -4.12
C SER A 311 3.11 14.71 -2.76
N TYR A 312 4.42 14.81 -2.49
CA TYR A 312 5.02 14.33 -1.25
C TYR A 312 4.41 14.98 0.01
N GLU A 313 4.14 16.29 -0.02
CA GLU A 313 3.62 17.00 1.15
C GLU A 313 2.16 16.65 1.48
N PRO A 314 1.23 16.63 0.52
CA PRO A 314 -0.12 16.10 0.75
C PRO A 314 -0.16 14.61 1.08
N SER A 315 0.70 13.77 0.47
CA SER A 315 0.70 12.32 0.68
C SER A 315 0.90 11.93 2.14
N LEU A 316 1.93 12.49 2.78
CA LEU A 316 2.25 12.21 4.18
C LEU A 316 1.10 12.61 5.12
N LEU A 317 0.47 13.77 4.87
CA LEU A 317 -0.66 14.22 5.69
C LEU A 317 -1.90 13.32 5.48
N GLY A 318 -2.17 12.95 4.23
CA GLY A 318 -3.28 12.04 3.91
C GLY A 318 -3.14 10.69 4.62
N GLU A 319 -1.94 10.12 4.64
CA GLU A 319 -1.63 8.87 5.34
C GLU A 319 -1.79 9.03 6.87
N LEU A 320 -1.32 10.14 7.44
CA LEU A 320 -1.43 10.42 8.88
C LEU A 320 -2.88 10.60 9.34
N VAL A 321 -3.66 11.42 8.62
CA VAL A 321 -5.07 11.69 8.97
C VAL A 321 -5.91 10.44 8.75
N SER A 322 -5.63 9.68 7.69
CA SER A 322 -6.23 8.35 7.48
C SER A 322 -6.01 7.48 8.70
N ALA A 323 -4.77 7.34 9.19
CA ALA A 323 -4.47 6.48 10.34
C ALA A 323 -5.25 6.85 11.62
N ILE A 324 -5.57 8.14 11.82
CA ILE A 324 -6.36 8.61 12.98
C ILE A 324 -7.84 8.23 12.84
N TRP A 325 -8.41 8.38 11.64
CA TRP A 325 -9.85 8.24 11.42
C TRP A 325 -10.29 6.88 10.91
N GLN A 326 -9.35 5.99 10.59
CA GLN A 326 -9.64 4.74 9.90
C GLN A 326 -10.56 3.81 10.70
N SER A 327 -10.37 3.67 12.02
CA SER A 327 -11.23 2.84 12.87
C SER A 327 -12.68 3.33 12.87
N ASN A 328 -12.89 4.65 12.95
CA ASN A 328 -14.21 5.28 12.88
C ASN A 328 -14.87 5.09 11.50
N ILE A 329 -14.10 5.25 10.43
CA ILE A 329 -14.61 5.07 9.06
C ILE A 329 -15.03 3.61 8.84
N LEU A 330 -14.20 2.65 9.26
CA LEU A 330 -14.51 1.22 9.14
C LEU A 330 -15.74 0.84 9.97
N THR A 331 -15.81 1.30 11.22
CA THR A 331 -16.96 1.07 12.10
C THR A 331 -18.24 1.65 11.52
N SER A 332 -18.19 2.88 11.00
CA SER A 332 -19.34 3.54 10.36
C SER A 332 -19.80 2.78 9.10
N LEU A 333 -18.83 2.36 8.27
CA LEU A 333 -19.10 1.60 7.06
C LEU A 333 -19.73 0.23 7.40
N ASN A 334 -19.23 -0.47 8.42
CA ASN A 334 -19.82 -1.73 8.87
C ASN A 334 -21.25 -1.52 9.41
N LYS A 335 -21.50 -0.43 10.12
CA LYS A 335 -22.85 -0.11 10.65
C LYS A 335 -23.83 0.43 9.59
N SER A 336 -23.37 0.70 8.37
CA SER A 336 -24.23 1.08 7.24
C SER A 336 -25.05 -0.11 6.71
N ASP A 337 -25.75 0.07 5.59
CA ASP A 337 -26.51 -0.97 4.90
C ASP A 337 -25.70 -2.24 4.55
N LEU A 338 -24.36 -2.18 4.64
CA LEU A 338 -23.52 -3.37 4.60
C LEU A 338 -23.92 -4.43 5.64
N ASN A 339 -24.46 -4.03 6.78
CA ASN A 339 -24.92 -4.95 7.84
C ASN A 339 -26.12 -5.84 7.44
N GLN A 340 -26.79 -5.56 6.32
CA GLN A 340 -27.96 -6.30 5.85
C GLN A 340 -27.68 -7.12 4.58
N THR A 341 -26.46 -7.61 4.42
CA THR A 341 -26.01 -8.19 3.13
C THR A 341 -25.94 -9.70 3.08
N LYS A 342 -26.31 -10.44 4.13
CA LYS A 342 -26.34 -11.92 4.10
C LYS A 342 -27.15 -12.50 2.96
N VAL A 343 -28.34 -11.96 2.68
CA VAL A 343 -29.20 -12.48 1.60
C VAL A 343 -28.47 -12.43 0.25
N LEU A 344 -27.76 -11.33 -0.02
CA LEU A 344 -26.96 -11.15 -1.23
C LEU A 344 -25.73 -12.06 -1.23
N ALA A 345 -25.06 -12.22 -0.09
CA ALA A 345 -23.91 -13.10 0.05
C ALA A 345 -24.26 -14.57 -0.17
N VAL A 346 -25.40 -15.04 0.36
CA VAL A 346 -25.89 -16.41 0.14
C VAL A 346 -26.26 -16.62 -1.33
N ALA A 347 -26.89 -15.63 -1.98
CA ALA A 347 -27.27 -15.71 -3.38
C ALA A 347 -26.07 -15.73 -4.34
N ALA A 348 -25.01 -14.98 -4.04
CA ALA A 348 -23.83 -14.85 -4.91
C ALA A 348 -22.66 -15.79 -4.56
N SER A 349 -22.59 -16.27 -3.32
CA SER A 349 -21.44 -16.83 -2.59
C SER A 349 -20.72 -15.82 -1.67
N TYR A 350 -20.35 -16.29 -0.48
CA TYR A 350 -19.58 -15.53 0.50
C TYR A 350 -18.23 -15.04 -0.04
N TYR A 351 -17.59 -15.82 -0.91
CA TYR A 351 -16.33 -15.43 -1.55
C TYR A 351 -16.49 -14.21 -2.46
N LEU A 352 -17.44 -14.26 -3.41
CA LEU A 352 -17.67 -13.16 -4.34
C LEU A 352 -18.14 -11.90 -3.60
N TRP A 353 -19.06 -12.07 -2.64
CA TRP A 353 -19.55 -10.95 -1.84
C TRP A 353 -18.46 -10.36 -0.94
N GLY A 354 -17.56 -11.20 -0.41
CA GLY A 354 -16.36 -10.77 0.30
C GLY A 354 -15.48 -9.84 -0.54
N LEU A 355 -15.26 -10.16 -1.82
CA LEU A 355 -14.51 -9.29 -2.73
C LEU A 355 -15.19 -7.92 -2.93
N VAL A 356 -16.53 -7.91 -3.05
CA VAL A 356 -17.31 -6.67 -3.15
C VAL A 356 -17.18 -5.85 -1.86
N GLY A 357 -17.30 -6.47 -0.68
CA GLY A 357 -17.15 -5.81 0.60
C GLY A 357 -15.76 -5.20 0.82
N HIS A 358 -14.69 -5.96 0.52
CA HIS A 358 -13.32 -5.44 0.57
C HIS A 358 -13.11 -4.31 -0.45
N GLY A 359 -13.67 -4.44 -1.66
CA GLY A 359 -13.65 -3.39 -2.67
C GLY A 359 -14.31 -2.10 -2.17
N ALA A 360 -15.46 -2.20 -1.52
CA ALA A 360 -16.16 -1.06 -0.92
C ALA A 360 -15.31 -0.38 0.17
N ILE A 361 -14.70 -1.14 1.08
CA ILE A 361 -13.75 -0.59 2.08
C ILE A 361 -12.62 0.15 1.37
N ALA A 362 -11.93 -0.52 0.45
CA ALA A 362 -10.75 0.03 -0.21
C ALA A 362 -11.10 1.33 -0.93
N LEU A 363 -12.24 1.40 -1.61
CA LEU A 363 -12.72 2.60 -2.28
C LEU A 363 -13.01 3.73 -1.29
N VAL A 364 -13.69 3.47 -0.17
CA VAL A 364 -13.98 4.50 0.85
C VAL A 364 -12.69 5.04 1.47
N LEU A 365 -11.76 4.16 1.84
CA LEU A 365 -10.48 4.56 2.44
C LEU A 365 -9.61 5.34 1.45
N ILE A 366 -9.49 4.87 0.20
CA ILE A 366 -8.76 5.58 -0.85
C ILE A 366 -9.40 6.95 -1.12
N SER A 367 -10.73 7.02 -1.20
CA SER A 367 -11.46 8.27 -1.43
C SER A 367 -11.21 9.27 -0.30
N PHE A 368 -11.17 8.81 0.96
CA PHE A 368 -10.83 9.65 2.10
C PHE A 368 -9.38 10.18 2.01
N ILE A 369 -8.41 9.29 1.76
CA ILE A 369 -6.99 9.67 1.59
C ILE A 369 -6.84 10.71 0.47
N VAL A 370 -7.45 10.46 -0.69
CA VAL A 370 -7.41 11.37 -1.84
C VAL A 370 -8.06 12.70 -1.50
N SER A 371 -9.19 12.72 -0.79
CA SER A 371 -9.87 13.94 -0.38
C SER A 371 -8.98 14.81 0.52
N VAL A 372 -8.32 14.21 1.51
CA VAL A 372 -7.36 14.92 2.39
C VAL A 372 -6.18 15.47 1.58
N ARG A 373 -5.66 14.70 0.61
CA ARG A 373 -4.57 15.15 -0.26
C ARG A 373 -4.97 16.33 -1.13
N ILE A 374 -6.13 16.26 -1.78
CA ILE A 374 -6.67 17.34 -2.63
C ILE A 374 -6.83 18.61 -1.79
N LEU A 375 -7.52 18.50 -0.65
CA LEU A 375 -7.75 19.65 0.23
C LEU A 375 -6.42 20.27 0.66
N ARG A 376 -5.47 19.44 1.10
CA ARG A 376 -4.14 19.92 1.50
C ARG A 376 -3.40 20.58 0.34
N ALA A 377 -3.39 19.98 -0.84
CA ALA A 377 -2.72 20.54 -2.02
C ALA A 377 -3.30 21.91 -2.40
N VAL A 378 -4.64 22.02 -2.46
CA VAL A 378 -5.33 23.27 -2.80
C VAL A 378 -5.10 24.35 -1.74
N THR A 379 -5.27 24.03 -0.44
CA THR A 379 -5.00 24.98 0.64
C THR A 379 -3.53 25.41 0.64
N TYR A 380 -2.61 24.49 0.33
CA TYR A 380 -1.18 24.78 0.27
C TYR A 380 -0.82 25.74 -0.88
N VAL A 381 -1.31 25.47 -2.10
CA VAL A 381 -1.14 26.37 -3.25
C VAL A 381 -1.74 27.74 -2.93
N ARG A 382 -2.95 27.76 -2.37
CA ARG A 382 -3.64 29.01 -1.98
C ARG A 382 -2.81 29.85 -1.02
N TRP A 383 -2.27 29.22 0.03
CA TRP A 383 -1.50 29.94 1.04
C TRP A 383 -0.19 30.48 0.45
N LYS A 384 0.52 29.67 -0.35
CA LYS A 384 1.89 30.01 -0.72
C LYS A 384 2.07 30.69 -2.07
N HIS A 385 1.21 30.37 -3.04
CA HIS A 385 1.22 30.92 -4.38
C HIS A 385 0.01 31.84 -4.65
N GLY A 386 -0.81 32.12 -3.62
CA GLY A 386 -2.03 32.91 -3.80
C GLY A 386 -3.05 32.18 -4.66
N ARG A 387 -3.77 32.88 -5.53
CA ARG A 387 -4.81 32.28 -6.39
C ARG A 387 -4.26 31.64 -7.68
N VAL A 388 -2.96 31.37 -7.76
CA VAL A 388 -2.30 30.78 -8.95
C VAL A 388 -2.49 29.26 -8.96
N TYR A 389 -3.70 28.81 -9.25
CA TYR A 389 -4.02 27.39 -9.36
C TYR A 389 -3.52 26.75 -10.67
N ASP A 390 -3.07 27.56 -11.63
CA ASP A 390 -2.44 27.11 -12.88
C ASP A 390 -1.22 26.22 -12.64
N ILE A 391 -0.60 26.29 -11.45
CA ILE A 391 0.47 25.38 -11.03
C ILE A 391 0.08 23.91 -11.18
N PHE A 392 -1.21 23.55 -11.03
CA PHE A 392 -1.63 22.17 -11.20
C PHE A 392 -1.60 21.72 -12.67
N TRP A 393 -1.84 22.62 -13.62
CA TRP A 393 -1.98 22.30 -15.05
C TRP A 393 -0.76 22.67 -15.89
N ALA A 394 0.04 23.64 -15.44
CA ALA A 394 1.06 24.26 -16.28
C ALA A 394 2.12 23.24 -16.74
N PRO A 395 2.47 23.21 -18.04
CA PRO A 395 3.51 22.33 -18.53
C PRO A 395 4.87 22.70 -17.93
N CYS A 396 5.69 21.69 -17.65
CA CYS A 396 7.07 21.85 -17.23
C CYS A 396 7.93 20.82 -17.96
N CYS A 397 8.93 21.30 -18.72
CA CYS A 397 9.77 20.44 -19.53
C CYS A 397 10.53 19.37 -18.72
N VAL A 398 10.83 19.65 -17.45
CA VAL A 398 11.41 18.65 -16.51
C VAL A 398 10.41 17.54 -16.20
N ASP A 399 9.13 17.86 -15.95
CA ASP A 399 8.09 16.84 -15.70
C ASP A 399 7.85 15.94 -16.91
N THR A 400 7.92 16.52 -18.11
CA THR A 400 7.77 15.78 -19.37
C THR A 400 9.00 14.91 -19.63
N THR A 401 10.22 15.43 -19.41
CA THR A 401 11.47 14.66 -19.58
C THR A 401 11.58 13.52 -18.57
N TYR A 402 11.20 13.79 -17.31
CA TYR A 402 11.27 12.79 -16.24
C TYR A 402 10.15 11.74 -16.39
N GLY A 403 8.97 12.14 -16.89
CA GLY A 403 7.91 11.23 -17.34
C GLY A 403 7.47 10.22 -16.27
N VAL A 404 7.35 8.95 -16.68
CA VAL A 404 6.99 7.80 -15.83
C VAL A 404 8.08 7.40 -14.83
N ARG A 405 9.31 7.92 -15.00
CA ARG A 405 10.43 7.66 -14.08
C ARG A 405 10.23 8.35 -12.74
N ASN A 406 9.42 9.40 -12.69
CA ASN A 406 9.02 10.05 -11.44
C ASN A 406 7.79 9.41 -10.81
N LYS A 407 7.89 9.03 -9.55
CA LYS A 407 6.75 8.57 -8.74
C LYS A 407 5.84 9.72 -8.29
N MET A 408 6.43 10.79 -7.75
CA MET A 408 5.70 11.84 -7.03
C MET A 408 6.31 13.22 -7.28
N THR A 409 5.49 14.26 -7.25
CA THR A 409 5.96 15.65 -7.39
C THR A 409 6.17 16.31 -6.03
N LYS A 410 6.89 17.44 -6.04
CA LYS A 410 7.17 18.23 -4.83
C LYS A 410 6.57 19.62 -5.01
N LEU A 411 5.45 19.87 -4.35
CA LEU A 411 4.72 21.12 -4.51
C LEU A 411 5.33 22.29 -3.72
N GLY A 412 6.12 21.99 -2.68
CA GLY A 412 6.51 22.96 -1.66
C GLY A 412 7.35 24.14 -2.13
N ALA A 413 6.90 25.39 -1.92
CA ALA A 413 7.60 26.59 -2.40
C ALA A 413 8.98 26.88 -1.78
N LEU A 414 9.34 26.25 -0.64
CA LEU A 414 10.67 26.40 -0.06
C LEU A 414 11.73 25.57 -0.80
N ALA A 415 11.33 24.57 -1.61
CA ALA A 415 12.30 23.66 -2.25
C ALA A 415 11.76 22.86 -3.45
N GLY A 416 10.61 23.21 -4.04
CA GLY A 416 9.89 22.47 -5.09
C GLY A 416 9.79 23.27 -6.38
N TYR A 417 8.65 23.93 -6.60
CA TYR A 417 8.43 24.77 -7.78
C TYR A 417 8.69 26.28 -7.51
N HIS A 418 8.99 26.98 -8.59
CA HIS A 418 9.08 28.44 -8.68
C HIS A 418 8.21 28.90 -9.85
N TRP A 419 7.22 29.74 -9.55
CA TRP A 419 6.35 30.33 -10.56
C TRP A 419 6.92 31.69 -10.98
N ARG A 420 7.26 31.84 -12.26
CA ARG A 420 7.85 33.07 -12.82
C ARG A 420 7.27 33.32 -14.22
N ASN A 421 6.76 34.53 -14.46
CA ASN A 421 6.25 34.96 -15.77
C ASN A 421 5.22 33.99 -16.40
N GLY A 422 4.29 33.46 -15.60
CA GLY A 422 3.28 32.50 -16.06
C GLY A 422 3.81 31.10 -16.37
N LYS A 423 5.07 30.81 -16.01
CA LYS A 423 5.74 29.53 -16.27
C LYS A 423 6.20 28.88 -14.97
N LEU A 424 6.21 27.54 -14.98
CA LEU A 424 6.57 26.72 -13.85
C LEU A 424 7.99 26.18 -13.99
N TYR A 425 8.81 26.41 -12.97
CA TYR A 425 10.19 25.94 -12.90
C TYR A 425 10.45 25.12 -11.65
N TYR A 426 11.32 24.12 -11.73
CA TYR A 426 11.89 23.42 -10.59
C TYR A 426 13.06 24.20 -9.99
N LYS A 427 13.10 24.27 -8.67
CA LYS A 427 14.26 24.80 -7.94
C LYS A 427 15.40 23.78 -7.91
N PRO A 428 16.68 24.21 -7.82
CA PRO A 428 17.83 23.33 -7.58
C PRO A 428 17.61 22.31 -6.46
N ASP A 429 17.03 22.75 -5.34
CA ASP A 429 16.72 21.92 -4.18
C ASP A 429 15.68 20.82 -4.44
N ALA A 430 14.84 21.01 -5.45
CA ALA A 430 13.86 20.03 -5.90
C ALA A 430 14.54 18.97 -6.76
N LEU A 431 15.34 19.42 -7.74
CA LEU A 431 16.14 18.56 -8.61
C LEU A 431 17.04 17.64 -7.78
N LYS A 432 17.73 18.21 -6.76
CA LYS A 432 18.52 17.47 -5.77
C LYS A 432 17.72 16.42 -5.00
N SER A 433 16.46 16.72 -4.63
CA SER A 433 15.63 15.74 -3.92
C SER A 433 15.19 14.56 -4.79
N PHE A 434 15.08 14.76 -6.10
CA PHE A 434 14.79 13.68 -7.07
C PHE A 434 16.05 12.95 -7.52
N GLY A 435 17.24 13.38 -7.09
CA GLY A 435 18.50 12.80 -7.55
C GLY A 435 18.87 13.18 -8.97
N LEU A 436 18.30 14.27 -9.50
CA LEU A 436 18.62 14.80 -10.81
C LEU A 436 19.94 15.57 -10.75
N LEU A 437 20.86 15.19 -11.63
CA LEU A 437 22.23 15.70 -11.71
C LEU A 437 22.46 16.39 -13.06
N ARG A 438 23.42 17.30 -13.07
CA ARG A 438 23.95 17.92 -14.28
C ARG A 438 25.15 17.11 -14.74
N MET A 439 25.21 16.81 -16.03
CA MET A 439 26.42 16.35 -16.71
C MET A 439 26.88 17.42 -17.69
N GLU A 440 28.17 17.70 -17.69
CA GLU A 440 28.82 18.55 -18.68
C GLU A 440 29.70 17.69 -19.58
N GLU A 441 29.44 17.76 -20.88
CA GLU A 441 30.24 17.09 -21.92
C GLU A 441 31.49 17.90 -22.24
N GLU A 442 32.46 17.28 -22.93
CA GLU A 442 33.71 17.93 -23.32
C GLU A 442 33.48 19.15 -24.23
N ASP A 443 32.36 19.18 -24.96
CA ASP A 443 31.94 20.30 -25.82
C ASP A 443 31.20 21.42 -25.05
N GLY A 444 31.11 21.31 -23.73
CA GLY A 444 30.43 22.26 -22.84
C GLY A 444 28.90 22.13 -22.83
N LYS A 445 28.33 21.14 -23.52
CA LYS A 445 26.87 20.90 -23.46
C LYS A 445 26.47 20.32 -22.13
N GLU A 446 25.37 20.86 -21.60
CA GLU A 446 24.77 20.38 -20.38
C GLU A 446 23.67 19.36 -20.65
N SER A 447 23.64 18.32 -19.84
CA SER A 447 22.69 17.21 -19.93
C SER A 447 22.08 16.92 -18.55
N LEU A 448 20.80 16.53 -18.53
CA LEU A 448 20.07 16.09 -17.36
C LEU A 448 20.30 14.58 -17.15
N VAL A 449 20.80 14.22 -15.98
CA VAL A 449 21.19 12.84 -15.63
C VAL A 449 20.42 12.36 -14.41
N LEU A 450 20.08 11.07 -14.40
CA LEU A 450 19.51 10.38 -13.24
C LEU A 450 20.10 8.98 -13.07
N ASN A 451 19.92 8.41 -11.89
CA ASN A 451 20.33 7.04 -11.61
C ASN A 451 19.22 6.05 -12.02
N LYS A 452 19.49 5.22 -13.04
CA LYS A 452 18.50 4.29 -13.60
C LYS A 452 18.19 3.17 -12.62
N HIS A 453 16.91 3.04 -12.24
CA HIS A 453 16.46 1.95 -11.39
C HIS A 453 16.24 0.67 -12.19
N HIS A 454 17.17 -0.28 -12.01
CA HIS A 454 16.98 -1.69 -12.34
C HIS A 454 16.22 -2.42 -11.23
N TRP A 455 15.75 -3.64 -11.51
CA TRP A 455 14.98 -4.45 -10.55
C TRP A 455 15.75 -4.68 -9.25
N PHE A 456 16.93 -5.31 -9.33
CA PHE A 456 17.74 -5.67 -8.16
C PHE A 456 19.22 -5.34 -8.30
N GLU A 457 19.72 -5.21 -9.53
CA GLU A 457 21.10 -4.79 -9.79
C GLU A 457 21.29 -3.33 -9.41
N VAL A 458 22.45 -3.04 -8.83
CA VAL A 458 22.98 -1.69 -8.67
C VAL A 458 24.38 -1.72 -9.27
N ARG A 459 24.54 -1.14 -10.46
CA ARG A 459 25.84 -0.97 -11.09
C ARG A 459 26.42 0.38 -10.69
N THR A 460 27.73 0.45 -10.67
CA THR A 460 28.46 1.66 -10.33
C THR A 460 28.21 2.78 -11.35
N ASP A 461 27.91 2.42 -12.60
CA ASP A 461 27.72 3.30 -13.75
C ASP A 461 26.24 3.40 -14.21
N ASP A 462 25.28 3.32 -13.28
CA ASP A 462 23.85 3.40 -13.61
C ASP A 462 23.34 4.83 -13.91
N LEU A 463 24.25 5.80 -14.06
CA LEU A 463 23.86 7.15 -14.44
C LEU A 463 23.58 7.23 -15.94
N VAL A 464 22.37 7.66 -16.27
CA VAL A 464 21.90 7.81 -17.64
C VAL A 464 21.47 9.24 -17.93
N VAL A 465 21.81 9.72 -19.11
CA VAL A 465 21.33 10.99 -19.65
C VAL A 465 19.91 10.79 -20.16
N ILE A 466 18.99 11.67 -19.78
CA ILE A 466 17.57 11.64 -20.20
C ILE A 466 17.10 12.88 -20.95
N GLY A 467 17.88 13.95 -20.91
CA GLY A 467 17.56 15.16 -21.66
C GLY A 467 18.77 16.08 -21.84
N SER A 468 18.74 16.89 -22.88
CA SER A 468 19.69 17.99 -23.10
C SER A 468 19.16 19.26 -22.44
N VAL A 469 20.06 20.02 -21.81
CA VAL A 469 19.73 21.27 -21.13
C VAL A 469 20.17 22.44 -21.97
N ALA A 470 19.23 23.32 -22.31
CA ALA A 470 19.49 24.59 -22.99
C ALA A 470 18.94 25.72 -22.12
N GLU A 471 19.83 26.52 -21.55
CA GLU A 471 19.51 27.58 -20.59
C GLU A 471 18.69 27.05 -19.39
N GLU A 472 17.42 27.45 -19.26
CA GLU A 472 16.51 27.00 -18.21
C GLU A 472 15.63 25.81 -18.65
N ARG A 473 15.77 25.31 -19.90
CA ARG A 473 14.89 24.26 -20.46
C ARG A 473 15.60 22.91 -20.58
N VAL A 474 14.80 21.86 -20.57
CA VAL A 474 15.24 20.48 -20.74
C VAL A 474 14.44 19.84 -21.87
N GLU A 475 15.14 19.34 -22.87
CA GLU A 475 14.54 18.62 -24.00
C GLU A 475 14.83 17.11 -23.85
N PRO A 476 13.81 16.24 -23.94
CA PRO A 476 14.01 14.80 -23.89
C PRO A 476 14.95 14.31 -25.00
N CYS A 477 15.87 13.42 -24.66
CA CYS A 477 16.77 12.80 -25.62
C CYS A 477 16.77 11.26 -25.47
N SER A 478 17.43 10.57 -26.41
CA SER A 478 17.61 9.12 -26.31
C SER A 478 18.50 8.79 -25.11
N GLU A 479 18.09 7.81 -24.30
CA GLU A 479 18.87 7.40 -23.13
C GLU A 479 20.28 6.96 -23.56
N ARG A 480 21.30 7.51 -22.89
CA ARG A 480 22.70 7.12 -23.09
C ARG A 480 23.48 7.14 -21.77
N PRO A 481 24.60 6.40 -21.68
CA PRO A 481 25.45 6.41 -20.50
C PRO A 481 26.00 7.80 -20.18
N CYS A 482 26.18 8.09 -18.88
CA CYS A 482 26.82 9.30 -18.41
C CYS A 482 28.34 9.20 -18.56
N THR A 483 28.93 9.97 -19.47
CA THR A 483 30.39 9.99 -19.73
C THR A 483 31.09 11.28 -19.30
N GLY A 484 30.31 12.34 -19.01
CA GLY A 484 30.84 13.66 -18.69
C GLY A 484 31.05 13.92 -17.19
N VAL A 485 31.46 15.14 -16.86
CA VAL A 485 31.67 15.59 -15.47
C VAL A 485 30.33 15.85 -14.81
N ILE A 486 30.12 15.27 -13.62
CA ILE A 486 28.86 15.33 -12.90
C ILE A 486 28.90 16.46 -11.85
N SER A 487 27.85 17.27 -11.83
CA SER A 487 27.63 18.31 -10.82
C SER A 487 26.14 18.45 -10.49
N PHE A 488 25.80 19.39 -9.61
CA PHE A 488 24.41 19.76 -9.33
C PHE A 488 24.03 21.03 -10.09
N PHE A 489 22.77 21.14 -10.49
CA PHE A 489 22.24 22.41 -10.97
C PHE A 489 22.23 23.46 -9.86
N ASP A 490 22.62 24.67 -10.22
CA ASP A 490 22.59 25.90 -9.43
C ASP A 490 21.45 26.85 -9.84
N ARG A 491 20.85 26.61 -11.02
CA ARG A 491 19.73 27.36 -11.59
C ARG A 491 18.42 26.59 -11.61
N ASN A 492 17.32 27.34 -11.79
CA ASN A 492 15.99 26.76 -11.96
C ASN A 492 15.82 26.18 -13.37
N LEU A 493 15.13 25.05 -13.49
CA LEU A 493 14.85 24.41 -14.78
C LEU A 493 13.35 24.22 -14.99
N GLY A 494 12.80 24.55 -16.16
CA GLY A 494 11.38 24.37 -16.47
C GLY A 494 10.87 25.25 -17.61
N GLY A 495 9.59 25.60 -17.52
CA GLY A 495 8.85 26.22 -18.62
C GLY A 495 8.30 25.20 -19.63
N PRO A 496 7.51 25.66 -20.62
CA PRO A 496 6.97 24.79 -21.67
C PRO A 496 8.08 24.31 -22.61
N LEU A 497 7.93 23.09 -23.14
CA LEU A 497 8.66 22.66 -24.34
C LEU A 497 8.29 23.62 -25.48
N GLY A 498 9.28 24.13 -26.20
CA GLY A 498 9.04 25.17 -27.20
C GLY A 498 8.13 24.68 -28.33
N ASN A 499 7.08 25.43 -28.64
CA ASN A 499 6.69 25.57 -30.04
C ASN A 499 7.81 26.40 -30.69
N TYR A 500 8.76 25.75 -31.36
CA TYR A 500 9.42 26.44 -32.45
C TYR A 500 8.31 26.78 -33.45
N GLU A 501 8.05 28.06 -33.67
CA GLU A 501 7.25 28.54 -34.81
C GLU A 501 7.95 28.04 -36.08
N GLY A 502 7.53 26.87 -36.55
CA GLY A 502 8.23 26.12 -37.58
C GLY A 502 7.60 24.75 -37.74
N SER A 503 6.37 24.74 -38.25
CA SER A 503 5.59 23.55 -38.60
C SER A 503 6.44 22.51 -39.37
N ARG A 504 6.81 21.41 -38.70
CA ARG A 504 6.87 20.07 -39.31
C ARG A 504 6.43 19.05 -38.27
N SER A 505 5.20 18.58 -38.45
CA SER A 505 4.67 17.29 -37.98
C SER A 505 5.79 16.29 -37.65
N ILE A 506 6.00 16.02 -36.36
CA ILE A 506 6.69 14.79 -35.94
C ILE A 506 5.69 13.66 -36.19
N THR A 507 5.79 13.11 -37.40
CA THR A 507 5.14 11.86 -37.76
C THR A 507 5.69 10.80 -36.82
N CYS A 508 4.80 10.17 -36.04
CA CYS A 508 5.10 9.00 -35.24
C CYS A 508 5.74 7.93 -36.15
N VAL A 509 7.07 7.79 -36.09
CA VAL A 509 7.75 6.66 -36.74
C VAL A 509 7.54 5.47 -35.83
N ARG A 510 6.49 4.72 -36.15
CA ARG A 510 6.28 3.35 -35.68
C ARG A 510 7.54 2.55 -36.03
N SER A 511 8.35 2.21 -35.02
CA SER A 511 9.47 1.29 -35.17
C SER A 511 8.94 -0.01 -35.80
N LYS A 512 9.24 -0.22 -37.08
CA LYS A 512 9.19 -1.54 -37.68
C LYS A 512 10.39 -2.29 -37.15
N VAL A 513 10.15 -3.13 -36.15
CA VAL A 513 11.06 -4.21 -35.78
C VAL A 513 11.37 -5.00 -37.06
N LEU A 514 12.62 -4.93 -37.54
CA LEU A 514 13.11 -5.87 -38.54
C LEU A 514 13.04 -7.28 -37.91
N PRO A 515 12.55 -8.30 -38.63
CA PRO A 515 12.68 -9.67 -38.14
C PRO A 515 14.15 -10.01 -37.95
N SER A 516 14.48 -10.60 -36.79
CA SER A 516 15.83 -11.10 -36.48
C SER A 516 16.32 -12.03 -37.60
N PRO A 517 17.62 -11.98 -37.96
CA PRO A 517 18.18 -13.00 -38.83
C PRO A 517 18.09 -14.37 -38.13
N SER A 518 17.72 -15.37 -38.91
CA SER A 518 17.54 -16.76 -38.51
C SER A 518 18.73 -17.29 -37.71
N SER A 519 18.44 -17.92 -36.57
CA SER A 519 19.38 -18.66 -35.75
C SER A 519 20.11 -19.71 -36.58
N LEU A 520 21.43 -19.57 -36.71
CA LEU A 520 22.31 -20.64 -37.16
C LEU A 520 22.32 -21.75 -36.11
N SER A 521 21.73 -22.90 -36.47
CA SER A 521 21.84 -24.15 -35.73
C SER A 521 23.28 -24.64 -35.77
N ILE A 522 23.93 -24.77 -34.60
CA ILE A 522 25.15 -25.55 -34.45
C ILE A 522 24.88 -26.61 -33.37
N ILE A 523 24.39 -27.76 -33.83
CA ILE A 523 24.64 -29.06 -33.20
C ILE A 523 25.33 -29.90 -34.27
N GLN A 524 26.64 -30.05 -34.15
CA GLN A 524 27.43 -31.12 -34.75
C GLN A 524 28.58 -31.44 -33.80
N THR A 525 28.32 -32.31 -32.83
CA THR A 525 28.97 -33.62 -32.60
C THR A 525 28.65 -34.10 -31.19
#